data_AF-A0A381RCT6-F1
#
_entry.id   AF-A0A381RCT6-F1
#
_cell.length_a   1.000
_cell.length_b   1.000
_cell.length_c   1.000
_cell.angle_alpha   90.00
_cell.angle_beta   90.00
_cell.angle_gamma   90.00
#
_symmetry.space_group_name_H-M   'P 1'
#
loop_
_entity.id
_entity.type
_entity.pdbx_description
1 polymer ?
#
loop_
_entity_poly.entity_id
_entity_poly.type
_entity_poly.pdbx_seq_one_letter_code
_entity_poly.pdbx_strand_id
1 'polypeptide(L)'
;MIRAILVVGSLILLIIFFFGDHGLYQLYQLRSEKAKIQSTISFLREKKQLLEEEKTKLNNDPKYIEQLARERYRMAKKGEKVFKVIEKDSK
;
A
#
# COMPACT_ATOMS: atom_id res chain seq x y z
N MET A 1 -10.44 -41.92 -38.55
CA MET A 1 -9.24 -41.93 -37.67
C MET A 1 -8.38 -40.69 -37.85
N ILE A 2 -7.89 -40.36 -39.07
CA ILE A 2 -7.02 -39.19 -39.31
C ILE A 2 -7.65 -37.85 -38.84
N ARG A 3 -8.94 -37.62 -39.14
CA ARG A 3 -9.65 -36.41 -38.68
C ARG A 3 -9.71 -36.29 -37.17
N ALA A 4 -9.93 -37.40 -36.46
CA ALA A 4 -9.95 -37.41 -34.99
C ALA A 4 -8.55 -37.13 -34.40
N ILE A 5 -7.50 -37.69 -35.00
CA ILE A 5 -6.11 -37.44 -34.60
C ILE A 5 -5.73 -35.97 -34.79
N LEU A 6 -6.14 -35.34 -35.90
CA LEU A 6 -5.90 -33.92 -36.15
C LEU A 6 -6.63 -33.02 -35.14
N VAL A 7 -7.88 -33.34 -34.81
CA VAL A 7 -8.65 -32.59 -33.80
C VAL A 7 -8.01 -32.72 -32.42
N VAL A 8 -7.63 -33.93 -32.01
CA VAL A 8 -6.98 -34.16 -30.71
C VAL A 8 -5.60 -33.49 -30.64
N GLY A 9 -4.80 -33.59 -31.69
CA GLY A 9 -3.50 -32.91 -31.76
C GLY A 9 -3.63 -31.39 -31.71
N SER A 10 -4.61 -30.82 -32.42
CA SER A 10 -4.89 -29.38 -32.36
C SER A 10 -5.34 -28.93 -30.97
N LEU A 11 -6.16 -29.71 -30.28
CA LEU A 11 -6.59 -29.44 -28.91
C LEU A 11 -5.41 -29.44 -27.92
N ILE A 12 -4.51 -30.41 -28.03
CA ILE A 12 -3.31 -30.49 -27.19
C ILE A 12 -2.39 -29.28 -27.45
N LEU A 13 -2.21 -28.89 -28.71
CA LEU A 13 -1.42 -27.70 -29.07
C LEU A 13 -2.04 -26.42 -28.52
N LEU A 14 -3.36 -26.27 -28.58
CA LEU A 14 -4.05 -25.11 -28.00
C LEU A 14 -3.88 -25.08 -26.48
N ILE A 15 -4.03 -26.21 -25.79
CA ILE A 15 -3.83 -26.27 -24.34
C ILE A 15 -2.41 -25.86 -23.98
N ILE A 16 -1.38 -26.39 -24.66
CA ILE A 16 0.02 -26.01 -24.41
C ILE A 16 0.28 -24.53 -24.77
N PHE A 17 -0.37 -24.01 -25.81
CA PHE A 17 -0.19 -22.61 -26.20
C PHE A 17 -0.82 -21.62 -25.20
N PHE A 18 -1.97 -21.96 -24.63
CA PHE A 18 -2.64 -21.11 -23.65
C PHE A 18 -2.11 -21.30 -22.22
N PHE A 19 -1.83 -22.55 -21.81
CA PHE A 19 -1.44 -22.94 -20.44
C PHE A 19 0.03 -23.34 -20.27
N GLY A 20 0.81 -23.44 -21.35
CA GLY A 20 2.23 -23.72 -21.24
C GLY A 20 2.98 -22.60 -20.50
N ASP A 21 4.19 -22.89 -20.07
CA ASP A 21 5.02 -21.99 -19.26
C ASP A 21 5.29 -20.61 -19.87
N HIS A 22 4.97 -20.40 -21.15
CA HIS A 22 5.11 -19.13 -21.87
C HIS A 22 3.80 -18.69 -22.55
N GLY A 23 2.66 -19.25 -22.12
CA GLY A 23 1.36 -18.96 -22.69
C GLY A 23 0.86 -17.56 -22.36
N LEU A 24 -0.21 -17.15 -23.03
CA LEU A 24 -0.84 -15.84 -22.88
C LEU A 24 -1.25 -15.53 -21.42
N TYR A 25 -1.58 -16.55 -20.63
CA TYR A 25 -1.93 -16.40 -19.23
C TYR A 25 -0.77 -15.86 -18.39
N GLN A 26 0.45 -16.33 -18.63
CA GLN A 26 1.62 -15.87 -17.87
C GLN A 26 1.97 -14.42 -18.22
N LEU A 27 1.83 -14.03 -19.49
CA LEU A 27 2.00 -12.63 -19.90
C LEU A 27 0.98 -11.71 -19.22
N TYR A 28 -0.27 -12.16 -19.07
CA TYR A 28 -1.30 -11.40 -18.36
C TYR A 28 -0.96 -11.25 -16.86
N GLN A 29 -0.58 -12.34 -16.20
CA GLN A 29 -0.14 -12.30 -14.81
C GLN A 29 1.06 -11.37 -14.61
N LEU A 30 2.08 -11.49 -15.46
CA LEU A 30 3.30 -10.68 -15.37
C LEU A 30 2.99 -9.19 -15.57
N ARG A 31 2.06 -8.85 -16.48
CA ARG A 31 1.60 -7.46 -16.65
C ARG A 31 0.88 -6.94 -15.41
N SER A 32 0.01 -7.76 -14.79
CA SER A 32 -0.71 -7.39 -13.57
C SER A 32 0.25 -7.20 -12.39
N GLU A 33 1.20 -8.12 -12.23
CA GLU A 33 2.23 -8.05 -11.18
C GLU A 33 3.12 -6.82 -11.36
N LYS A 34 3.56 -6.54 -12.58
CA LYS A 34 4.29 -5.31 -12.91
C LYS A 34 3.50 -4.06 -12.55
N ALA A 35 2.20 -4.00 -12.87
CA ALA A 35 1.35 -2.86 -12.53
C ALA A 35 1.20 -2.69 -11.01
N LYS A 36 1.03 -3.78 -10.27
CA LYS A 36 0.94 -3.79 -8.80
C LYS A 36 2.24 -3.31 -8.15
N ILE A 37 3.38 -3.80 -8.62
CA ILE A 37 4.71 -3.37 -8.14
C ILE A 37 4.89 -1.88 -8.42
N GLN A 38 4.56 -1.42 -9.62
CA GLN A 38 4.69 0.00 -9.97
C GLN A 38 3.83 0.90 -9.10
N SER A 39 2.57 0.50 -8.85
CA SER A 39 1.67 1.21 -7.94
C SER A 39 2.24 1.27 -6.51
N THR A 40 2.77 0.15 -6.03
CA THR A 40 3.41 0.06 -4.71
C THR A 40 4.62 0.99 -4.60
N ILE A 41 5.45 1.06 -5.65
CA ILE A 41 6.60 1.97 -5.70
C ILE A 41 6.13 3.43 -5.62
N SER A 42 5.11 3.81 -6.39
CA SER A 42 4.57 5.17 -6.37
C SER A 42 4.03 5.54 -4.99
N PHE A 43 3.24 4.66 -4.37
CA PHE A 43 2.71 4.84 -3.02
C PHE A 43 3.82 5.00 -1.97
N LEU A 44 4.86 4.15 -2.03
CA LEU A 44 5.99 4.24 -1.10
C LEU A 44 6.81 5.52 -1.29
N ARG A 45 6.94 6.01 -2.53
CA ARG A 45 7.61 7.29 -2.81
C ARG A 45 6.86 8.47 -2.21
N GLU A 46 5.54 8.51 -2.39
CA GLU A 46 4.69 9.55 -1.80
C GLU A 46 4.77 9.51 -0.27
N LYS A 47 4.64 8.32 0.33
CA LYS A 47 4.77 8.16 1.78
C LYS A 47 6.14 8.58 2.29
N LYS A 48 7.21 8.27 1.56
CA LYS A 48 8.57 8.72 1.91
C LYS A 48 8.66 10.24 1.90
N GLN A 49 8.11 10.90 0.87
CA GLN A 49 8.11 12.36 0.79
C GLN A 49 7.39 12.98 1.99
N LEU A 50 6.18 12.51 2.31
CA LEU A 50 5.42 13.00 3.46
C LEU A 50 6.18 12.82 4.77
N LEU A 51 6.85 11.68 4.96
CA LEU A 51 7.66 11.42 6.15
C LEU A 51 8.90 12.32 6.24
N GLU A 52 9.56 12.63 5.12
CA GLU A 52 10.69 13.57 5.11
C GLU A 52 10.23 15.00 5.41
N GLU A 53 9.06 15.41 4.91
CA GLU A 53 8.45 16.70 5.25
C GLU A 53 8.09 16.76 6.75
N GLU A 54 7.50 15.70 7.30
CA GLU A 54 7.19 15.60 8.73
C GLU A 54 8.46 15.63 9.58
N LYS A 55 9.50 14.87 9.20
CA LYS A 55 10.82 14.90 9.85
C LYS A 55 11.43 16.30 9.82
N THR A 56 11.29 17.02 8.70
CA THR A 56 11.80 18.39 8.59
C THR A 56 11.07 19.33 9.55
N LYS A 57 9.73 19.21 9.66
CA LYS A 57 8.94 19.98 10.63
C LYS A 57 9.33 19.65 12.07
N LEU A 58 9.52 18.37 12.39
CA LEU A 58 9.94 17.94 13.73
C LEU A 58 11.35 18.41 14.12
N ASN A 59 12.26 18.62 13.16
CA ASN A 59 13.62 19.09 13.47
C ASN A 59 13.73 20.62 13.50
N ASN A 60 13.00 21.31 12.62
CA ASN A 60 13.20 22.73 12.37
C ASN A 60 12.08 23.63 12.91
N ASP A 61 10.94 23.07 13.34
CA ASP A 61 9.80 23.84 13.83
C ASP A 61 9.46 23.49 15.31
N PRO A 62 10.00 24.28 16.27
CA PRO A 62 9.70 24.10 17.69
C PRO A 62 8.21 24.27 18.04
N LYS A 63 7.46 25.08 17.27
CA LYS A 63 6.03 25.30 17.50
C LYS A 63 5.22 24.08 17.11
N TYR A 64 5.59 23.43 16.00
CA TYR A 64 5.00 22.15 15.59
C TYR A 64 5.24 21.06 16.64
N ILE A 65 6.45 20.98 17.21
CA ILE A 65 6.75 20.03 18.29
C ILE A 65 5.92 20.32 19.54
N GLU A 66 5.81 21.58 19.96
CA GLU A 66 4.99 21.95 21.14
C GLU A 66 3.52 21.61 20.92
N GLN A 67 2.98 21.88 19.72
CA GLN A 67 1.61 21.51 19.36
C GLN A 67 1.42 19.99 19.44
N LEU A 68 2.33 19.21 18.83
CA LEU A 68 2.27 17.75 18.86
C LEU A 68 2.35 17.19 20.29
N ALA A 69 3.25 17.75 21.11
CA ALA A 69 3.41 17.36 22.51
C ALA A 69 2.14 17.62 23.33
N ARG A 70 1.47 18.76 23.12
CA ARG A 70 0.24 19.12 23.83
C ARG A 70 -0.97 18.33 23.34
N GLU A 71 -1.16 18.20 22.03
CA GLU A 71 -2.35 17.58 21.44
C GLU A 71 -2.32 16.05 21.50
N ARG A 72 -1.23 15.44 21.04
CA ARG A 72 -1.14 13.98 20.95
C ARG A 72 -0.63 13.33 22.22
N TYR A 73 0.35 13.95 22.88
CA TYR A 73 0.97 13.37 24.06
C TYR A 73 0.46 13.96 25.38
N ARG A 74 -0.40 14.99 25.34
CA ARG A 74 -0.94 15.67 26.53
C ARG A 74 0.15 16.15 27.49
N MET A 75 1.31 16.51 26.96
CA MET A 75 2.40 17.08 27.74
C MET A 75 2.06 18.53 28.08
N ALA A 76 2.42 18.95 29.29
CA ALA A 76 2.21 20.30 29.78
C ALA A 76 3.47 20.81 30.47
N LYS A 77 3.73 22.11 30.41
CA LYS A 77 4.87 22.73 31.11
C LYS A 77 4.64 22.69 32.63
N LYS A 78 5.71 22.82 33.40
CA LYS A 78 5.64 22.85 34.87
C LYS A 78 4.68 23.96 35.33
N GLY A 79 3.58 23.58 35.99
CA GLY A 79 2.54 24.49 36.47
C GLY A 79 1.25 24.52 35.63
N GLU A 80 1.23 23.89 34.45
CA GLU A 80 0.02 23.74 33.63
C GLU A 80 -0.77 22.48 34.02
N LYS A 81 -2.11 22.51 33.87
CA LYS A 81 -3.00 21.37 34.15
C LYS A 81 -3.67 20.87 32.87
N VAL A 82 -3.65 19.55 32.66
CA VAL A 82 -4.31 18.89 31.53
C VAL A 82 -5.71 18.47 31.95
N PHE A 83 -6.73 18.93 31.22
CA PHE A 83 -8.12 18.53 31.44
C PHE A 83 -8.54 17.54 30.37
N LYS A 84 -9.09 16.39 30.78
CA LYS A 84 -9.77 15.44 29.89
C LYS A 84 -11.27 15.57 30.16
N VAL A 85 -12.04 16.01 29.16
CA VAL A 85 -13.50 16.01 29.26
C VAL A 85 -13.96 14.56 29.25
N ILE A 86 -14.63 14.14 30.32
CA ILE A 86 -15.29 12.84 30.42
C ILE A 86 -16.78 13.14 30.33
N GLU A 87 -17.44 12.64 29.29
CA GLU A 87 -18.89 12.70 29.24
C GLU A 87 -19.44 11.85 30.39
N LYS A 88 -20.31 12.47 31.19
CA LYS A 88 -20.93 11.80 32.34
C LYS A 88 -21.94 10.81 31.75
N ASP A 89 -21.70 9.52 31.93
CA ASP A 89 -22.70 8.49 31.62
C ASP A 89 -24.02 8.90 32.29
N SER A 90 -24.99 9.22 31.43
CA SER A 90 -26.37 9.46 31.87
C SER A 90 -26.92 8.09 32.26
N LYS A 91 -26.88 7.81 33.57
CA LYS A 91 -27.78 6.82 34.17
C LYS A 91 -29.23 7.24 33.97
#